data_AF-A0AA89LKU8-F1
#
_entry.id   AF-A0AA89LKU8-F1
#
_cell.length_a   1.000
_cell.length_b   1.000
_cell.length_c   1.000
_cell.angle_alpha   90.00
_cell.angle_beta   90.00
_cell.angle_gamma   90.00
#
_symmetry.space_group_name_H-M   'P 1'
#
loop_
_entity.id
_entity.type
_entity.pdbx_description
1 polymer ?
#
loop_
_entity_poly.entity_id
_entity_poly.type
_entity_poly.pdbx_seq_one_letter_code
_entity_poly.pdbx_strand_id
1 'polypeptide(L)'
;MDRIVTSGIADLRVSHYYFDEPLFDEYELTTVRATWDFSAAESIVRDGYNILDLGCGDGRLLLHLAEKFSLKESFGIDISPVAIDRFNASINHSHVHALQGDIFDLPTPITQRRFDVVTFGDATVNFILDDDKLEVLLRSAKAQLRDSGSRIMVAVFGDGTPERLSFMDKRCTVVPFRRSNGEAALIWWAYKYDSDKLIMHRSVFAQSGRNENGNIEGVVCDLRDRMWTPSTLVPIAEASGLTVEKVIASEVQDGTAVGMATAIVILKST
;
A
#
# COMPACT_ATOMS: atom_id res chain seq x y z
N MET A 1 -16.94 1.16 -17.55
CA MET A 1 -17.02 2.61 -17.27
C MET A 1 -17.64 3.39 -18.42
N ASP A 2 -17.32 3.05 -19.67
CA ASP A 2 -17.72 3.78 -20.88
C ASP A 2 -19.20 4.18 -20.94
N ARG A 3 -20.13 3.24 -20.66
CA ARG A 3 -21.58 3.53 -20.68
C ARG A 3 -22.03 4.58 -19.66
N ILE A 4 -21.35 4.67 -18.51
CA ILE A 4 -21.71 5.63 -17.45
C ILE A 4 -21.13 7.00 -17.81
N VAL A 5 -19.88 7.05 -18.25
CA VAL A 5 -19.19 8.28 -18.67
C VAL A 5 -19.89 8.91 -19.88
N THR A 6 -20.40 8.11 -20.82
CA THR A 6 -21.12 8.64 -22.00
C THR A 6 -22.62 8.86 -21.78
N SER A 7 -23.15 8.67 -20.56
CA SER A 7 -24.59 8.71 -20.32
C SER A 7 -25.20 10.11 -20.34
N GLY A 8 -24.39 11.15 -20.10
CA GLY A 8 -24.87 12.53 -19.89
C GLY A 8 -25.62 12.76 -18.58
N ILE A 9 -25.75 11.73 -17.73
CA ILE A 9 -26.49 11.75 -16.44
C ILE A 9 -25.51 11.86 -15.26
N ALA A 10 -24.25 11.51 -15.47
CA ALA A 10 -23.17 11.62 -14.49
C ALA A 10 -21.95 12.30 -15.13
N ASP A 11 -21.29 13.16 -14.35
CA ASP A 11 -20.00 13.75 -14.70
C ASP A 11 -18.93 13.11 -13.80
N LEU A 12 -18.19 12.17 -14.38
CA LEU A 12 -17.28 11.30 -13.62
C LEU A 12 -15.84 11.53 -14.04
N ARG A 13 -14.99 11.77 -13.06
CA ARG A 13 -13.53 11.72 -13.23
C ARG A 13 -13.05 10.29 -13.03
N VAL A 14 -12.02 9.90 -13.77
CA VAL A 14 -11.37 8.60 -13.62
C VAL A 14 -10.00 8.83 -12.98
N SER A 15 -9.76 8.17 -11.85
CA SER A 15 -8.43 8.12 -11.24
C SER A 15 -7.87 6.70 -11.32
N HIS A 16 -6.57 6.62 -11.58
CA HIS A 16 -5.84 5.35 -11.63
C HIS A 16 -5.46 4.84 -10.24
N TYR A 17 -5.42 5.73 -9.25
CA TYR A 17 -5.09 5.40 -7.87
C TYR A 17 -5.90 6.28 -6.93
N TYR A 18 -6.74 5.67 -6.10
CA TYR A 18 -7.70 6.44 -5.30
C TYR A 18 -7.03 7.35 -4.26
N PHE A 19 -5.81 7.02 -3.80
CA PHE A 19 -5.04 7.90 -2.94
C PHE A 19 -4.60 9.20 -3.63
N ASP A 20 -4.63 9.29 -4.97
CA ASP A 20 -4.31 10.54 -5.70
C ASP A 20 -5.45 11.56 -5.66
N GLU A 21 -6.58 11.20 -5.06
CA GLU A 21 -7.81 11.99 -5.13
C GLU A 21 -8.18 12.47 -3.72
N PRO A 22 -8.20 13.80 -3.47
CA PRO A 22 -8.47 14.37 -2.14
C PRO A 22 -9.80 13.90 -1.51
N LEU A 23 -10.76 13.52 -2.35
CA LEU A 23 -12.05 13.00 -1.90
C LEU A 23 -11.92 11.68 -1.12
N PHE A 24 -10.91 10.86 -1.45
CA PHE A 24 -10.63 9.66 -0.68
C PHE A 24 -9.92 9.97 0.63
N ASP A 25 -9.12 11.04 0.72
CA ASP A 25 -8.57 11.49 2.00
C ASP A 25 -9.69 11.86 2.98
N GLU A 26 -10.70 12.59 2.50
CA GLU A 26 -11.88 12.96 3.31
C GLU A 26 -12.63 11.72 3.83
N TYR A 27 -12.69 10.66 3.02
CA TYR A 27 -13.21 9.37 3.44
C TYR A 27 -12.28 8.66 4.43
N GLU A 28 -10.98 8.63 4.18
CA GLU A 28 -10.00 7.96 5.04
C GLU A 28 -9.88 8.59 6.43
N LEU A 29 -10.14 9.89 6.57
CA LEU A 29 -10.29 10.55 7.88
C LEU A 29 -11.39 9.92 8.75
N THR A 30 -12.31 9.16 8.16
CA THR A 30 -13.36 8.43 8.87
C THR A 30 -12.99 6.97 9.17
N THR A 31 -11.78 6.54 8.77
CA THR A 31 -11.26 5.19 8.93
C THR A 31 -10.04 5.16 9.86
N VAL A 32 -9.73 3.99 10.42
CA VAL A 32 -8.52 3.80 11.22
C VAL A 32 -7.35 3.53 10.29
N ARG A 33 -6.29 4.34 10.42
CA ARG A 33 -5.04 4.15 9.66
C ARG A 33 -4.44 2.78 9.96
N ALA A 34 -4.10 2.02 8.92
CA ALA A 34 -3.49 0.71 9.06
C ALA A 34 -2.15 0.79 9.80
N THR A 35 -1.95 -0.05 10.82
CA THR A 35 -0.70 -0.06 11.63
C THR A 35 -0.17 -1.48 11.89
N TRP A 36 -0.71 -2.46 11.16
CA TRP A 36 -0.45 -3.89 11.40
C TRP A 36 1.00 -4.31 11.12
N ASP A 37 1.77 -3.50 10.40
CA ASP A 37 3.20 -3.70 10.10
C ASP A 37 4.15 -3.00 11.08
N PHE A 38 3.66 -2.08 11.93
CA PHE A 38 4.51 -1.25 12.80
C PHE A 38 5.33 -2.09 13.79
N SER A 39 4.68 -2.99 14.53
CA SER A 39 5.36 -3.81 15.53
C SER A 39 6.45 -4.70 14.91
N ALA A 40 6.20 -5.21 13.70
CA ALA A 40 7.18 -6.01 12.97
C ALA A 40 8.40 -5.17 12.55
N ALA A 41 8.17 -3.97 12.00
CA ALA A 41 9.22 -3.03 11.62
C ALA A 41 10.08 -2.63 12.83
N GLU A 42 9.45 -2.27 13.95
CA GLU A 42 10.14 -1.94 15.20
C GLU A 42 11.03 -3.07 15.71
N SER A 43 10.63 -4.32 15.47
CA SER A 43 11.42 -5.49 15.90
C SER A 43 12.76 -5.61 15.19
N ILE A 44 12.90 -5.03 13.99
CA ILE A 44 14.10 -5.13 13.15
C ILE A 44 14.86 -3.81 12.99
N VAL A 45 14.27 -2.66 13.33
CA VAL A 45 14.92 -1.34 13.24
C VAL A 45 15.66 -0.99 14.52
N ARG A 46 16.81 -0.32 14.40
CA ARG A 46 17.62 0.18 15.52
C ARG A 46 18.09 1.60 15.24
N ASP A 47 18.52 2.30 16.28
CA ASP A 47 19.16 3.60 16.13
C ASP A 47 20.37 3.53 15.19
N GLY A 48 20.51 4.57 14.35
CA GLY A 48 21.57 4.70 13.37
C GLY A 48 21.33 3.95 12.05
N TYR A 49 20.17 3.30 11.87
CA TYR A 49 19.84 2.59 10.63
C TYR A 49 19.41 3.53 9.50
N ASN A 50 19.71 3.12 8.27
CA ASN A 50 19.18 3.73 7.04
C ASN A 50 18.05 2.84 6.52
N ILE A 51 16.90 3.43 6.23
CA ILE A 51 15.70 2.71 5.80
C ILE A 51 15.31 3.13 4.37
N LEU A 52 14.92 2.16 3.55
CA LEU A 52 14.29 2.40 2.25
C LEU A 52 12.87 1.83 2.29
N ASP A 53 11.86 2.68 2.20
CA ASP A 53 10.45 2.29 2.13
C ASP A 53 9.96 2.38 0.69
N LEU A 54 9.65 1.23 0.09
CA LEU A 54 9.20 1.11 -1.30
C LEU A 54 7.68 1.05 -1.33
N GLY A 55 7.06 1.94 -2.11
CA GLY A 55 5.62 2.21 -2.05
C GLY A 55 5.24 2.85 -0.73
N CYS A 56 5.93 3.95 -0.38
CA CYS A 56 5.82 4.58 0.94
C CYS A 56 4.51 5.33 1.19
N GLY A 57 3.73 5.60 0.13
CA GLY A 57 2.55 6.46 0.20
C GLY A 57 2.90 7.82 0.80
N ASP A 58 2.14 8.21 1.82
CA ASP A 58 2.32 9.45 2.58
C ASP A 58 3.41 9.37 3.67
N GLY A 59 4.20 8.30 3.69
CA GLY A 59 5.31 8.09 4.61
C GLY A 59 4.92 7.50 5.96
N ARG A 60 3.68 7.00 6.12
CA ARG A 60 3.16 6.40 7.37
C ARG A 60 4.17 5.61 8.19
N LEU A 61 4.78 4.60 7.58
CA LEU A 61 5.69 3.68 8.25
C LEU A 61 7.03 4.35 8.56
N LEU A 62 7.61 5.04 7.58
CA LEU A 62 8.92 5.66 7.73
C LEU A 62 8.91 6.81 8.77
N LEU A 63 7.85 7.62 8.80
CA LEU A 63 7.65 8.66 9.83
C LEU A 63 7.52 8.04 11.23
N HIS A 64 6.71 7.00 11.38
CA HIS A 64 6.58 6.27 12.66
C HIS A 64 7.93 5.76 13.17
N LEU A 65 8.76 5.21 12.28
CA LEU A 65 10.09 4.74 12.63
C LEU A 65 11.05 5.89 12.97
N ALA A 66 10.95 7.03 12.29
CA ALA A 66 11.76 8.22 12.57
C ALA A 66 11.41 8.92 13.90
N GLU A 67 10.15 8.82 14.34
CA GLU A 67 9.72 9.29 15.66
C GLU A 67 10.26 8.41 16.79
N LYS A 68 10.40 7.11 16.54
CA LYS A 68 10.76 6.11 17.55
C LYS A 68 12.26 5.82 17.64
N PHE A 69 12.98 5.98 16.54
CA PHE A 69 14.40 5.66 16.44
C PHE A 69 15.19 6.83 15.88
N SER A 70 16.44 6.97 16.32
CA SER A 70 17.38 7.94 15.74
C SER A 70 17.89 7.43 14.39
N LEU A 71 17.09 7.55 13.34
CA LEU A 71 17.43 7.10 11.99
C LEU A 71 18.56 7.95 11.37
N LYS A 72 19.19 7.37 10.34
CA LYS A 72 20.07 8.09 9.40
C LYS A 72 19.32 8.36 8.11
N GLU A 73 20.05 8.68 7.04
CA GLU A 73 19.55 8.96 5.70
C GLU A 73 18.60 7.86 5.20
N SER A 74 17.30 8.13 5.28
CA SER A 74 16.23 7.19 4.99
C SER A 74 15.28 7.78 3.95
N PHE A 75 14.77 6.93 3.08
CA PHE A 75 14.05 7.36 1.88
C PHE A 75 12.75 6.58 1.74
N GLY A 76 11.67 7.27 1.41
CA GLY A 76 10.45 6.65 0.89
C GLY A 76 10.29 6.93 -0.60
N ILE A 77 9.95 5.89 -1.36
CA ILE A 77 9.70 5.95 -2.80
C ILE A 77 8.24 5.62 -3.07
N ASP A 78 7.55 6.48 -3.82
CA ASP A 78 6.21 6.18 -4.32
C ASP A 78 6.02 6.75 -5.73
N ILE A 79 5.17 6.11 -6.54
CA ILE A 79 4.87 6.56 -7.89
C ILE A 79 3.93 7.78 -7.88
N SER A 80 3.10 7.89 -6.85
CA SER A 80 2.11 8.95 -6.69
C SER A 80 2.78 10.28 -6.33
N PRO A 81 2.68 11.31 -7.18
CA PRO A 81 3.16 12.64 -6.81
C PRO A 81 2.37 13.22 -5.62
N VAL A 82 1.06 12.93 -5.54
CA VAL A 82 0.19 13.45 -4.48
C VAL A 82 0.59 12.86 -3.12
N ALA A 83 0.87 11.55 -3.06
CA ALA A 83 1.32 10.90 -1.83
C ALA A 83 2.68 11.45 -1.36
N ILE A 84 3.60 11.69 -2.31
CA ILE A 84 4.90 12.31 -2.03
C ILE A 84 4.77 13.76 -1.55
N ASP A 85 3.85 14.55 -2.11
CA ASP A 85 3.57 15.91 -1.63
C ASP A 85 3.06 15.89 -0.17
N ARG A 86 2.16 14.97 0.16
CA ARG A 86 1.68 14.77 1.54
C ARG A 86 2.79 14.32 2.48
N PHE A 87 3.66 13.41 2.02
CA PHE A 87 4.80 12.97 2.80
C PHE A 87 5.74 14.15 3.07
N ASN A 88 6.12 14.91 2.03
CA ASN A 88 6.95 16.12 2.19
C ASN A 88 6.35 17.14 3.15
N ALA A 89 5.03 17.34 3.14
CA ALA A 89 4.36 18.23 4.08
C ALA A 89 4.41 17.74 5.54
N SER A 90 4.60 16.43 5.75
CA SER A 90 4.62 15.78 7.06
C SER A 90 6.05 15.55 7.60
N ILE A 91 7.07 15.63 6.76
CA ILE A 91 8.48 15.46 7.16
C ILE A 91 8.92 16.63 8.03
N ASN A 92 9.31 16.31 9.27
CA ASN A 92 10.00 17.21 10.20
C ASN A 92 11.42 16.73 10.54
N HIS A 93 11.87 15.63 9.93
CA HIS A 93 13.19 15.02 10.13
C HIS A 93 14.09 15.29 8.92
N SER A 94 15.20 16.00 9.11
CA SER A 94 16.11 16.39 8.01
C SER A 94 16.82 15.23 7.30
N HIS A 95 16.75 14.01 7.85
CA HIS A 95 17.37 12.80 7.34
C HIS A 95 16.36 11.83 6.71
N VAL A 96 15.08 12.21 6.68
CA VAL A 96 14.00 11.48 6.00
C VAL A 96 13.64 12.22 4.73
N HIS A 97 13.60 11.49 3.61
CA HIS A 97 13.39 12.07 2.30
C HIS A 97 12.26 11.34 1.57
N ALA A 98 11.32 12.09 0.99
CA ALA A 98 10.33 11.55 0.07
C ALA A 98 10.80 11.76 -1.37
N LEU A 99 10.81 10.70 -2.19
CA LEU A 99 11.13 10.81 -3.61
C LEU A 99 10.03 10.16 -4.46
N GLN A 100 9.59 10.88 -5.48
CA GLN A 100 8.75 10.28 -6.51
C GLN A 100 9.58 9.34 -7.39
N GLY A 101 9.09 8.12 -7.62
CA GLY A 101 9.75 7.15 -8.48
C GLY A 101 8.98 5.85 -8.63
N ASP A 102 9.31 5.09 -9.68
CA ASP A 102 8.84 3.72 -9.85
C ASP A 102 9.74 2.76 -9.07
N ILE A 103 9.16 1.90 -8.23
CA ILE A 103 9.91 0.89 -7.46
C ILE A 103 10.56 -0.18 -8.37
N PHE A 104 10.09 -0.32 -9.62
CA PHE A 104 10.72 -1.15 -10.65
C PHE A 104 11.89 -0.46 -11.37
N ASP A 105 12.01 0.87 -11.26
CA ASP A 105 13.08 1.67 -11.87
C ASP A 105 13.57 2.72 -10.86
N LEU A 106 14.29 2.24 -9.84
CA LEU A 106 14.68 3.07 -8.71
C LEU A 106 15.56 4.26 -9.14
N PRO A 107 15.29 5.47 -8.63
CA PRO A 107 16.09 6.65 -8.93
C PRO A 107 17.58 6.45 -8.63
N THR A 108 18.46 7.10 -9.41
CA THR A 108 19.92 7.04 -9.22
C THR A 108 20.39 7.31 -7.79
N PRO A 109 19.84 8.29 -7.04
CA PRO A 109 20.22 8.51 -5.64
C PRO A 109 19.99 7.30 -4.73
N ILE A 110 19.06 6.41 -5.08
CA ILE A 110 18.75 5.20 -4.32
C ILE A 110 19.66 4.06 -4.74
N THR A 111 19.84 3.80 -6.04
CA THR A 111 20.65 2.66 -6.54
C THR A 111 22.13 2.74 -6.15
N GLN A 112 22.62 3.94 -5.83
CA GLN A 112 23.97 4.21 -5.34
C GLN A 112 24.12 4.05 -3.81
N ARG A 113 23.03 3.81 -3.08
CA ARG A 113 23.00 3.69 -1.61
C ARG A 113 22.74 2.26 -1.18
N ARG A 114 22.96 2.00 0.11
CA ARG A 114 22.60 0.73 0.73
C ARG A 114 21.95 0.96 2.09
N PHE A 115 21.04 0.08 2.45
CA PHE A 115 20.11 0.24 3.56
C PHE A 115 20.19 -0.94 4.53
N ASP A 116 20.00 -0.64 5.80
CA ASP A 116 19.91 -1.63 6.87
C ASP A 116 18.56 -2.38 6.79
N VAL A 117 17.49 -1.66 6.42
CA VAL A 117 16.15 -2.21 6.25
C VAL A 117 15.53 -1.67 4.96
N VAL A 118 15.00 -2.58 4.13
CA VAL A 118 14.11 -2.24 3.01
C VAL A 118 12.71 -2.71 3.35
N THR A 119 11.70 -1.86 3.20
CA THR A 119 10.32 -2.19 3.56
C THR A 119 9.40 -2.13 2.34
N PHE A 120 8.47 -3.08 2.30
CA PHE A 120 7.21 -3.01 1.58
C PHE A 120 6.12 -3.05 2.64
N GLY A 121 5.73 -1.88 3.14
CA GLY A 121 4.72 -1.74 4.18
C GLY A 121 3.31 -2.02 3.69
N ASP A 122 2.38 -2.23 4.64
CA ASP A 122 0.95 -2.41 4.39
C ASP A 122 0.63 -3.29 3.16
N ALA A 123 -0.12 -2.78 2.19
CA ALA A 123 -0.58 -3.53 1.03
C ALA A 123 0.30 -3.33 -0.22
N THR A 124 1.51 -2.76 -0.12
CA THR A 124 2.29 -2.33 -1.29
C THR A 124 2.50 -3.44 -2.33
N VAL A 125 2.89 -4.65 -1.90
CA VAL A 125 3.15 -5.74 -2.84
C VAL A 125 1.89 -6.29 -3.50
N ASN A 126 0.69 -5.97 -2.98
CA ASN A 126 -0.57 -6.45 -3.54
C ASN A 126 -0.85 -5.85 -4.93
N PHE A 127 -0.25 -4.69 -5.26
CA PHE A 127 -0.34 -4.13 -6.62
C PHE A 127 0.49 -4.92 -7.65
N ILE A 128 1.33 -5.86 -7.20
CA ILE A 128 2.13 -6.71 -8.07
C ILE A 128 1.35 -8.00 -8.34
N LEU A 129 0.85 -8.15 -9.57
CA LEU A 129 -0.09 -9.22 -9.91
C LEU A 129 0.58 -10.52 -10.35
N ASP A 130 1.87 -10.49 -10.69
CA ASP A 130 2.59 -11.60 -11.30
C ASP A 130 3.84 -11.97 -10.50
N ASP A 131 4.15 -13.28 -10.43
CA ASP A 131 5.27 -13.83 -9.66
C ASP A 131 6.61 -13.27 -10.16
N ASP A 132 6.82 -13.26 -11.48
CA ASP A 132 8.04 -12.76 -12.11
C ASP A 132 8.30 -11.29 -11.76
N LYS A 133 7.24 -10.48 -11.65
CA LYS A 133 7.36 -9.07 -11.27
C LYS A 133 7.73 -8.93 -9.80
N LEU A 134 7.12 -9.72 -8.93
CA LEU A 134 7.48 -9.72 -7.51
C LEU A 134 8.92 -10.21 -7.33
N GLU A 135 9.37 -11.21 -8.08
CA GLU A 135 10.75 -11.68 -8.07
C GLU A 135 11.74 -10.58 -8.48
N VAL A 136 11.47 -9.87 -9.58
CA VAL A 136 12.27 -8.72 -10.02
C VAL A 136 12.37 -7.66 -8.91
N LEU A 137 11.24 -7.37 -8.26
CA LEU A 137 11.17 -6.38 -7.20
C LEU A 137 11.97 -6.81 -5.96
N LEU A 138 11.86 -8.07 -5.54
CA LEU A 138 12.64 -8.64 -4.42
C LEU A 138 14.14 -8.67 -4.72
N ARG A 139 14.54 -8.99 -5.96
CA ARG A 139 15.94 -8.90 -6.39
C ARG A 139 16.46 -7.47 -6.37
N SER A 140 15.65 -6.50 -6.81
CA SER A 140 15.98 -5.07 -6.74
C SER A 140 16.16 -4.62 -5.29
N ALA A 141 15.23 -4.96 -4.40
CA ALA A 141 15.31 -4.68 -2.96
C ALA A 141 16.54 -5.33 -2.31
N LYS A 142 16.83 -6.60 -2.64
CA LYS A 142 18.04 -7.29 -2.19
C LYS A 142 19.32 -6.55 -2.59
N ALA A 143 19.38 -6.01 -3.80
CA ALA A 143 20.54 -5.25 -4.27
C ALA A 143 20.77 -3.95 -3.49
N GLN A 144 19.76 -3.45 -2.77
CA GLN A 144 19.86 -2.28 -1.90
C GLN A 144 20.27 -2.60 -0.46
N LEU A 145 20.40 -3.88 -0.07
CA LEU A 145 20.82 -4.25 1.29
C LEU A 145 22.31 -3.93 1.54
N ARG A 146 22.62 -3.38 2.71
CA ARG A 146 23.99 -3.00 3.09
C ARG A 146 24.91 -4.19 3.28
N ASP A 147 24.44 -5.19 4.01
CA ASP A 147 25.24 -6.34 4.43
C ASP A 147 24.33 -7.52 4.83
N SER A 148 24.93 -8.62 5.29
CA SER A 148 24.22 -9.81 5.77
C SER A 148 23.38 -9.58 7.05
N GLY A 149 23.63 -8.48 7.76
CA GLY A 149 22.82 -8.03 8.90
C GLY A 149 21.56 -7.27 8.48
N SER A 150 21.45 -6.87 7.21
CA SER A 150 20.32 -6.10 6.69
C SER A 150 19.09 -6.98 6.42
N ARG A 151 17.90 -6.37 6.41
CA ARG A 151 16.61 -7.08 6.30
C ARG A 151 15.69 -6.47 5.25
N ILE A 152 14.85 -7.30 4.64
CA ILE A 152 13.68 -6.87 3.89
C ILE A 152 12.44 -7.22 4.68
N MET A 153 11.52 -6.28 4.84
CA MET A 153 10.20 -6.52 5.42
C MET A 153 9.16 -6.50 4.31
N VAL A 154 8.32 -7.53 4.24
CA VAL A 154 7.19 -7.59 3.30
C VAL A 154 5.91 -7.86 4.08
N ALA A 155 4.99 -6.91 4.03
CA ALA A 155 3.67 -7.03 4.63
C ALA A 155 2.70 -7.72 3.62
N VAL A 156 2.02 -8.77 4.07
CA VAL A 156 1.14 -9.62 3.26
C VAL A 156 -0.06 -10.13 4.08
N PHE A 157 -1.02 -10.80 3.45
CA PHE A 157 -2.09 -11.50 4.17
C PHE A 157 -1.57 -12.77 4.84
N GLY A 158 -2.22 -13.21 5.92
CA GLY A 158 -1.91 -14.50 6.54
C GLY A 158 -2.39 -15.65 5.67
N ASP A 159 -1.71 -16.80 5.72
CA ASP A 159 -2.19 -18.01 5.06
C ASP A 159 -3.61 -18.36 5.54
N GLY A 160 -4.48 -18.81 4.62
CA GLY A 160 -5.90 -19.05 4.90
C GLY A 160 -6.80 -17.81 4.85
N THR A 161 -6.22 -16.60 4.79
CA THR A 161 -7.00 -15.35 4.69
C THR A 161 -7.64 -15.14 3.32
N PRO A 162 -6.96 -15.37 2.18
CA PRO A 162 -7.58 -15.19 0.86
C PRO A 162 -8.86 -16.02 0.68
N GLU A 163 -8.87 -17.26 1.18
CA GLU A 163 -10.05 -18.15 1.16
C GLU A 163 -11.20 -17.57 1.97
N ARG A 164 -10.89 -16.95 3.12
CA ARG A 164 -11.88 -16.26 3.94
C ARG A 164 -12.40 -15.00 3.28
N LEU A 165 -11.65 -14.34 2.40
CA LEU A 165 -12.11 -13.15 1.67
C LEU A 165 -13.07 -13.48 0.51
N SER A 166 -13.26 -14.76 0.18
CA SER A 166 -14.17 -15.21 -0.89
C SER A 166 -15.61 -14.73 -0.72
N PHE A 167 -16.08 -14.46 0.51
CA PHE A 167 -17.42 -13.90 0.72
C PHE A 167 -17.62 -12.53 0.08
N MET A 168 -16.52 -11.80 -0.19
CA MET A 168 -16.55 -10.49 -0.85
C MET A 168 -16.83 -10.60 -2.35
N ASP A 169 -16.77 -11.78 -2.96
CA ASP A 169 -17.06 -11.94 -4.38
C ASP A 169 -18.46 -11.42 -4.73
N LYS A 170 -18.52 -10.58 -5.77
CA LYS A 170 -19.75 -9.94 -6.29
C LYS A 170 -20.51 -9.14 -5.23
N ARG A 171 -19.82 -8.60 -4.23
CA ARG A 171 -20.42 -7.69 -3.25
C ARG A 171 -20.25 -6.24 -3.64
N CYS A 172 -21.22 -5.44 -3.20
CA CYS A 172 -21.14 -3.99 -3.22
C CYS A 172 -21.43 -3.48 -1.80
N THR A 173 -20.62 -2.56 -1.31
CA THR A 173 -20.87 -1.83 -0.07
C THR A 173 -21.08 -0.36 -0.39
N VAL A 174 -21.98 0.27 0.35
CA VAL A 174 -22.27 1.70 0.22
C VAL A 174 -22.14 2.31 1.59
N VAL A 175 -21.23 3.26 1.74
CA VAL A 175 -20.93 3.88 3.02
C VAL A 175 -21.18 5.38 2.91
N PRO A 176 -21.98 5.98 3.79
CA PRO A 176 -22.07 7.43 3.88
C PRO A 176 -20.87 7.99 4.63
N PHE A 177 -20.34 9.12 4.17
CA PHE A 177 -19.32 9.89 4.88
C PHE A 177 -19.65 11.38 4.86
N ARG A 178 -19.07 12.15 5.78
CA ARG A 178 -19.15 13.61 5.76
C ARG A 178 -17.88 14.18 5.21
N ARG A 179 -18.04 15.08 4.26
CA ARG A 179 -16.95 15.87 3.71
C ARG A 179 -16.56 17.00 4.66
N SER A 180 -15.36 17.53 4.47
CA SER A 180 -14.79 18.70 5.15
C SER A 180 -15.68 19.94 5.08
N ASN A 181 -16.46 20.09 4.00
CA ASN A 181 -17.44 21.16 3.84
C ASN A 181 -18.76 20.93 4.61
N GLY A 182 -18.90 19.79 5.32
CA GLY A 182 -20.08 19.39 6.09
C GLY A 182 -21.15 18.63 5.32
N GLU A 183 -21.02 18.53 3.99
CA GLU A 183 -22.00 17.83 3.15
C GLU A 183 -21.90 16.31 3.32
N ALA A 184 -23.05 15.64 3.23
CA ALA A 184 -23.09 14.18 3.19
C ALA A 184 -22.80 13.68 1.78
N ALA A 185 -21.92 12.70 1.67
CA ALA A 185 -21.55 12.03 0.43
C ALA A 185 -21.64 10.51 0.60
N LEU A 186 -21.64 9.80 -0.52
CA LEU A 186 -21.63 8.34 -0.57
C LEU A 186 -20.34 7.86 -1.24
N ILE A 187 -19.80 6.76 -0.72
CA ILE A 187 -18.78 5.96 -1.39
C ILE A 187 -19.34 4.56 -1.64
N TRP A 188 -19.16 4.06 -2.86
CA TRP A 188 -19.56 2.72 -3.29
C TRP A 188 -18.32 1.91 -3.61
N TRP A 189 -18.17 0.77 -2.95
CA TRP A 189 -17.13 -0.19 -3.27
C TRP A 189 -17.77 -1.43 -3.88
N ALA A 190 -17.32 -1.82 -5.06
CA ALA A 190 -17.69 -3.07 -5.71
C ALA A 190 -16.50 -4.01 -5.75
N TYR A 191 -16.75 -5.27 -5.41
CA TYR A 191 -15.73 -6.30 -5.25
C TYR A 191 -16.02 -7.48 -6.16
N LYS A 192 -14.99 -7.99 -6.82
CA LYS A 192 -15.00 -9.28 -7.51
C LYS A 192 -13.72 -10.02 -7.16
N TYR A 193 -13.86 -11.24 -6.66
CA TYR A 193 -12.72 -12.04 -6.22
C TYR A 193 -12.49 -13.20 -7.19
N ASP A 194 -11.29 -13.25 -7.77
CA ASP A 194 -10.79 -14.38 -8.54
C ASP A 194 -10.02 -15.30 -7.59
N SER A 195 -10.67 -16.37 -7.12
CA SER A 195 -10.09 -17.33 -6.17
C SER A 195 -8.98 -18.17 -6.77
N ASP A 196 -8.96 -18.35 -8.10
CA ASP A 196 -7.96 -19.17 -8.77
C ASP A 196 -6.62 -18.41 -8.86
N LYS A 197 -6.71 -17.08 -9.05
CA LYS A 197 -5.54 -16.19 -9.11
C LYS A 197 -5.23 -15.49 -7.80
N LEU A 198 -6.12 -15.61 -6.82
CA LEU A 198 -6.10 -14.85 -5.56
C LEU A 198 -6.07 -13.33 -5.80
N ILE A 199 -6.84 -12.83 -6.77
CA ILE A 199 -6.90 -11.41 -7.12
C ILE A 199 -8.25 -10.83 -6.73
N MET A 200 -8.24 -9.74 -5.96
CA MET A 200 -9.42 -8.91 -5.72
C MET A 200 -9.44 -7.75 -6.71
N HIS A 201 -10.51 -7.69 -7.49
CA HIS A 201 -10.86 -6.50 -8.26
C HIS A 201 -11.71 -5.61 -7.37
N ARG A 202 -11.27 -4.37 -7.18
CA ARG A 202 -12.01 -3.34 -6.44
C ARG A 202 -12.31 -2.19 -7.38
N SER A 203 -13.59 -1.86 -7.52
CA SER A 203 -14.02 -0.63 -8.16
C SER A 203 -14.62 0.26 -7.10
N VAL A 204 -14.26 1.55 -7.11
CA VAL A 204 -14.79 2.50 -6.16
C VAL A 204 -15.35 3.72 -6.87
N PHE A 205 -16.49 4.20 -6.42
CA PHE A 205 -17.05 5.49 -6.79
C PHE A 205 -17.20 6.33 -5.52
N ALA A 206 -16.62 7.52 -5.49
CA ALA A 206 -16.80 8.47 -4.41
C ALA A 206 -17.53 9.71 -4.95
N GLN A 207 -18.66 10.06 -4.33
CA GLN A 207 -19.46 11.21 -4.74
C GLN A 207 -18.78 12.52 -4.32
N SER A 208 -18.55 13.43 -5.28
CA SER A 208 -18.04 14.77 -5.01
C SER A 208 -19.15 15.82 -4.91
N GLY A 209 -20.32 15.56 -5.50
CA GLY A 209 -21.42 16.53 -5.44
C GLY A 209 -22.49 16.32 -6.50
N ARG A 210 -23.09 17.45 -6.91
CA ARG A 210 -24.01 17.57 -8.04
C ARG A 210 -23.69 18.85 -8.80
N ASN A 211 -23.76 18.80 -10.13
CA ASN A 211 -23.60 20.00 -10.94
C ASN A 211 -24.89 20.85 -11.00
N GLU A 212 -24.83 21.99 -11.69
CA GLU A 212 -25.96 22.93 -11.86
C GLU A 212 -27.22 22.28 -12.48
N ASN A 213 -27.05 21.22 -13.26
CA ASN A 213 -28.14 20.46 -13.88
C ASN A 213 -28.70 19.36 -12.96
N GLY A 214 -28.16 19.21 -11.75
CA GLY A 214 -28.52 18.17 -10.79
C GLY A 214 -27.89 16.80 -11.07
N ASN A 215 -27.02 16.68 -12.07
CA ASN A 215 -26.30 15.45 -12.41
C ASN A 215 -25.33 15.09 -11.29
N ILE A 216 -25.08 13.79 -11.12
CA ILE A 216 -24.16 13.28 -10.10
C ILE A 216 -22.73 13.55 -10.54
N GLU A 217 -21.92 14.09 -9.62
CA GLU A 217 -20.48 14.26 -9.81
C GLU A 217 -19.70 13.34 -8.88
N GLY A 218 -18.55 12.85 -9.35
CA GLY A 218 -17.60 12.18 -8.49
C GLY A 218 -16.44 11.53 -9.21
N VAL A 219 -15.76 10.65 -8.49
CA VAL A 219 -14.53 10.02 -8.94
C VAL A 219 -14.71 8.51 -8.95
N VAL A 220 -14.29 7.86 -10.02
CA VAL A 220 -14.24 6.39 -10.11
C VAL A 220 -12.78 5.94 -10.19
N CYS A 221 -12.45 4.88 -9.47
CA CYS A 221 -11.14 4.23 -9.54
C CYS A 221 -11.32 2.70 -9.60
N ASP A 222 -10.45 2.03 -10.38
CA ASP A 222 -10.41 0.58 -10.51
C ASP A 222 -9.03 0.08 -10.09
N LEU A 223 -9.01 -0.90 -9.18
CA LEU A 223 -7.81 -1.46 -8.56
C LEU A 223 -7.83 -2.97 -8.64
N ARG A 224 -6.64 -3.55 -8.62
CA ARG A 224 -6.44 -4.98 -8.52
C ARG A 224 -5.39 -5.25 -7.47
N ASP A 225 -5.75 -6.11 -6.53
CA ASP A 225 -4.88 -6.51 -5.43
C ASP A 225 -4.70 -8.01 -5.48
N ARG A 226 -3.47 -8.45 -5.69
CA ARG A 226 -3.11 -9.83 -5.49
C ARG A 226 -2.93 -10.09 -4.00
N MET A 227 -3.60 -11.12 -3.50
CA MET A 227 -3.58 -11.53 -2.11
C MET A 227 -2.35 -12.41 -1.86
N TRP A 228 -1.19 -11.78 -1.68
CA TRP A 228 0.03 -12.49 -1.29
C TRP A 228 -0.10 -13.02 0.13
N THR A 229 0.57 -14.15 0.38
CA THR A 229 0.65 -14.80 1.69
C THR A 229 2.07 -15.33 1.91
N PRO A 230 2.47 -15.72 3.13
CA PRO A 230 3.75 -16.38 3.35
C PRO A 230 3.95 -17.57 2.41
N SER A 231 2.96 -18.45 2.26
CA SER A 231 3.08 -19.65 1.41
C SER A 231 3.31 -19.34 -0.07
N THR A 232 2.86 -18.19 -0.57
CA THR A 232 3.02 -17.78 -1.97
C THR A 232 4.25 -16.89 -2.19
N LEU A 233 4.61 -16.07 -1.20
CA LEU A 233 5.76 -15.16 -1.25
C LEU A 233 7.09 -15.89 -1.06
N VAL A 234 7.16 -16.88 -0.15
CA VAL A 234 8.43 -17.50 0.24
C VAL A 234 9.16 -18.18 -0.91
N PRO A 235 8.52 -18.98 -1.79
CA PRO A 235 9.21 -19.57 -2.94
C PRO A 235 9.82 -18.53 -3.88
N ILE A 236 9.15 -17.39 -4.07
CA ILE A 236 9.61 -16.28 -4.92
C ILE A 236 10.80 -15.56 -4.25
N ALA A 237 10.74 -15.37 -2.93
CA ALA A 237 11.85 -14.83 -2.16
C ALA A 237 13.10 -15.74 -2.25
N GLU A 238 12.92 -17.07 -2.15
CA GLU A 238 14.01 -18.04 -2.31
C GLU A 238 14.62 -17.99 -3.71
N ALA A 239 13.80 -17.92 -4.76
CA ALA A 239 14.26 -17.73 -6.14
C ALA A 239 15.02 -16.40 -6.35
N SER A 240 14.71 -15.39 -5.53
CA SER A 240 15.42 -14.10 -5.47
C SER A 240 16.73 -14.15 -4.66
N GLY A 241 17.10 -15.32 -4.11
CA GLY A 241 18.25 -15.49 -3.24
C GLY A 241 18.07 -14.85 -1.87
N LEU A 242 16.85 -14.85 -1.34
CA LEU A 242 16.52 -14.43 0.02
C LEU A 242 16.11 -15.66 0.84
N THR A 243 16.25 -15.57 2.15
CA THR A 243 15.71 -16.57 3.08
C THR A 243 14.82 -15.90 4.11
N VAL A 244 13.81 -16.62 4.57
CA VAL A 244 12.96 -16.19 5.67
C VAL A 244 13.75 -16.24 6.97
N GLU A 245 13.88 -15.11 7.64
CA GLU A 245 14.38 -15.06 9.02
C GLU A 245 13.25 -15.33 10.02
N LYS A 246 12.09 -14.69 9.82
CA LYS A 246 10.91 -14.84 10.67
C LYS A 246 9.65 -14.40 9.94
N VAL A 247 8.51 -14.94 10.35
CA VAL A 247 7.17 -14.47 9.98
C VAL A 247 6.48 -13.98 11.24
N ILE A 248 6.02 -12.74 11.24
CA ILE A 248 5.37 -12.11 12.37
C ILE A 248 3.88 -12.02 12.05
N ALA A 249 3.03 -12.66 12.86
CA ALA A 249 1.58 -12.61 12.70
C ALA A 249 1.04 -11.24 13.13
N SER A 250 0.01 -10.77 12.43
CA SER A 250 -0.73 -9.54 12.74
C SER A 250 -2.17 -9.70 12.23
N GLU A 251 -2.96 -8.63 12.30
CA GLU A 251 -4.34 -8.64 11.81
C GLU A 251 -4.79 -7.27 11.29
N VAL A 252 -5.76 -7.28 10.37
CA VAL A 252 -6.40 -6.07 9.85
C VAL A 252 -7.20 -5.38 10.97
N GLN A 253 -6.98 -4.08 11.15
CA GLN A 253 -7.62 -3.30 12.22
C GLN A 253 -8.94 -2.62 11.84
N ASP A 254 -9.25 -2.47 10.54
CA ASP A 254 -10.44 -1.74 10.09
C ASP A 254 -11.05 -2.27 8.77
N GLY A 255 -12.28 -1.83 8.48
CA GLY A 255 -13.02 -2.14 7.26
C GLY A 255 -13.74 -3.50 7.26
N THR A 256 -14.06 -4.00 6.07
CA THR A 256 -14.80 -5.26 5.90
C THR A 256 -13.97 -6.50 6.23
N ALA A 257 -12.65 -6.33 6.38
CA ALA A 257 -11.69 -7.40 6.66
C ALA A 257 -11.14 -7.37 8.09
N VAL A 258 -11.73 -6.61 9.03
CA VAL A 258 -11.31 -6.58 10.45
C VAL A 258 -11.12 -7.99 11.02
N GLY A 259 -10.00 -8.20 11.71
CA GLY A 259 -9.65 -9.49 12.34
C GLY A 259 -9.26 -10.58 11.34
N MET A 260 -9.10 -10.24 10.06
CA MET A 260 -8.44 -11.13 9.09
C MET A 260 -6.94 -11.13 9.37
N ALA A 261 -6.34 -12.32 9.31
CA ALA A 261 -4.93 -12.48 9.62
C ALA A 261 -4.07 -11.79 8.55
N THR A 262 -3.03 -11.11 8.99
CA THR A 262 -1.94 -10.61 8.15
C THR A 262 -0.62 -11.19 8.65
N ALA A 263 0.41 -11.10 7.82
CA ALA A 263 1.73 -11.59 8.14
C ALA A 263 2.78 -10.63 7.62
N ILE A 264 3.83 -10.45 8.41
CA ILE A 264 4.99 -9.67 8.02
C ILE A 264 6.16 -10.64 7.88
N VAL A 265 6.60 -10.84 6.65
CA VAL A 265 7.69 -11.75 6.30
C VAL A 265 8.98 -10.96 6.33
N ILE A 266 9.88 -11.34 7.24
CA ILE A 266 11.21 -10.74 7.36
C ILE A 266 12.20 -11.64 6.62
N LEU A 267 12.84 -11.06 5.62
CA LEU A 267 13.78 -11.73 4.73
C LEU A 267 15.20 -11.21 4.97
N LYS A 268 16.19 -12.05 4.69
CA LYS A 268 17.61 -11.68 4.64
C LYS A 268 18.27 -12.26 3.38
N SER A 269 19.38 -11.67 2.93
CA SER A 269 20.18 -12.29 1.87
C SER A 269 20.70 -13.66 2.33
N THR A 270 20.64 -14.64 1.42
CA THR A 270 21.47 -15.85 1.48
C THR A 270 22.95 -15.49 1.43
#